data_AF-A0A929J2B0-F1
#
_entry.id   AF-A0A929J2B0-F1
#
_cell.length_a   1.000
_cell.length_b   1.000
_cell.length_c   1.000
_cell.angle_alpha   90.00
_cell.angle_beta   90.00
_cell.angle_gamma   90.00
#
_symmetry.space_group_name_H-M   'P 1'
#
loop_
_entity.id
_entity.type
_entity.pdbx_description
1 polymer ?
#
loop_
_entity_poly.entity_id
_entity_poly.type
_entity_poly.pdbx_seq_one_letter_code
_entity_poly.pdbx_strand_id
1 'polypeptide(L)'
;MYLYDWSKKLFGLLLLLGLFPLVQAATDCQSQQILTSKSCVGDEVDSEESKLHKLVNEYRGQNGLSAISLSPSLSLVANRHVRDLQENIGDLTHGWSDCPYEAGNSDTYSCMWEAPQRLGTSYPGNGFE
;
A
#
# COMPACT_ATOMS: atom_id res chain seq x y z
N MET A 1 -32.80 -3.00 68.68
CA MET A 1 -31.70 -3.96 68.45
C MET A 1 -32.20 -5.00 67.45
N TYR A 2 -31.34 -5.39 66.50
CA TYR A 2 -31.58 -6.13 65.24
C TYR A 2 -31.73 -5.27 63.98
N LEU A 3 -30.57 -5.07 63.35
CA LEU A 3 -30.33 -4.66 61.97
C LEU A 3 -30.55 -5.86 61.03
N TYR A 4 -31.15 -5.65 59.86
CA TYR A 4 -30.99 -6.57 58.74
C TYR A 4 -30.87 -5.81 57.42
N ASP A 5 -29.68 -5.94 56.84
CA ASP A 5 -29.12 -5.30 55.66
C ASP A 5 -29.66 -5.97 54.38
N TRP A 6 -30.25 -5.17 53.48
CA TRP A 6 -30.79 -5.62 52.18
C TRP A 6 -29.94 -5.16 50.98
N SER A 7 -28.66 -4.86 51.19
CA SER A 7 -27.73 -4.53 50.10
C SER A 7 -27.23 -5.79 49.37
N LYS A 8 -28.11 -6.51 48.67
CA LYS A 8 -27.70 -7.55 47.69
C LYS A 8 -28.88 -7.98 46.84
N LYS A 9 -29.16 -7.21 45.80
CA LYS A 9 -29.75 -7.65 44.53
C LYS A 9 -29.97 -6.42 43.67
N LEU A 10 -29.03 -6.14 42.77
CA LEU A 10 -29.35 -5.52 41.48
C LEU A 10 -28.09 -5.50 40.59
N PHE A 11 -28.28 -5.93 39.34
CA PHE A 11 -27.41 -5.76 38.17
C PHE A 11 -26.03 -6.46 38.23
N GLY A 12 -25.71 -7.47 37.42
CA GLY A 12 -26.19 -7.76 36.06
C GLY A 12 -25.45 -6.88 35.05
N LEU A 13 -24.25 -7.29 34.63
CA LEU A 13 -23.82 -7.40 33.23
C LEU A 13 -22.36 -7.88 33.20
N LEU A 14 -22.12 -9.06 32.64
CA LEU A 14 -20.79 -9.46 32.18
C LEU A 14 -20.40 -8.51 31.04
N LEU A 15 -19.46 -7.60 31.27
CA LEU A 15 -18.76 -6.87 30.21
C LEU A 15 -17.75 -7.82 29.57
N LEU A 16 -18.21 -8.63 28.62
CA LEU A 16 -17.34 -9.20 27.58
C LEU A 16 -17.00 -8.05 26.61
N LEU A 17 -16.02 -7.23 26.98
CA LEU A 17 -15.34 -6.35 26.03
C LEU A 17 -14.55 -7.23 25.07
N GLY A 18 -15.19 -7.58 23.96
CA GLY A 18 -14.52 -8.26 22.86
C GLY A 18 -13.33 -7.43 22.39
N LEU A 19 -12.15 -8.02 22.46
CA LEU A 19 -10.96 -7.58 21.74
C LEU A 19 -11.23 -7.75 20.23
N PHE A 20 -11.97 -6.83 19.65
CA PHE A 20 -11.97 -6.66 18.21
C PHE A 20 -10.68 -5.91 17.85
N PRO A 21 -9.76 -6.52 17.07
CA PRO A 21 -8.65 -5.74 16.54
C PRO A 21 -9.23 -4.60 15.69
N LEU A 22 -8.76 -3.38 15.94
CA LEU A 22 -9.05 -2.22 15.11
C LEU A 22 -8.55 -2.53 13.70
N VAL A 23 -9.47 -2.81 12.78
CA VAL A 23 -9.16 -2.78 11.35
C VAL A 23 -8.91 -1.31 11.02
N GLN A 24 -7.63 -0.96 10.86
CA GLN A 24 -7.23 0.39 10.50
C GLN A 24 -7.57 0.60 9.02
N ALA A 25 -8.59 1.40 8.75
CA ALA A 25 -9.00 1.73 7.40
C ALA A 25 -7.87 2.47 6.66
N ALA A 26 -7.71 2.20 5.36
CA ALA A 26 -6.78 2.92 4.51
C ALA A 26 -7.13 4.42 4.51
N THR A 27 -6.14 5.26 4.76
CA THR A 27 -6.28 6.71 4.70
C THR A 27 -5.94 7.19 3.29
N ASP A 28 -6.62 8.23 2.80
CA ASP A 28 -6.12 8.89 1.59
C ASP A 28 -4.85 9.66 1.95
N CYS A 29 -3.74 9.24 1.36
CA CYS A 29 -2.42 9.72 1.74
C CYS A 29 -2.00 10.87 0.85
N GLN A 30 -1.42 11.89 1.46
CA GLN A 30 -0.98 13.09 0.77
C GLN A 30 0.50 13.34 1.01
N SER A 31 1.18 13.85 0.00
CA SER A 31 2.59 14.23 0.08
C SER A 31 3.49 13.11 0.64
N GLN A 32 4.22 13.36 1.73
CA GLN A 32 5.14 12.38 2.34
C GLN A 32 4.46 11.12 2.89
N GLN A 33 3.14 11.15 3.11
CA GLN A 33 2.39 9.97 3.53
C GLN A 33 2.32 8.92 2.40
N ILE A 34 2.49 9.34 1.14
CA ILE A 34 2.54 8.42 -0.01
C ILE A 34 3.73 7.44 0.13
N LEU A 35 4.82 7.89 0.73
CA LEU A 35 6.06 7.15 0.84
C LEU A 35 6.14 6.29 2.11
N THR A 36 5.53 6.78 3.20
CA THR A 36 5.78 6.26 4.56
C THR A 36 4.59 5.56 5.19
N SER A 37 3.37 5.78 4.69
CA SER A 37 2.18 5.20 5.31
C SER A 37 2.04 3.72 4.98
N LYS A 38 1.67 2.93 5.99
CA LYS A 38 1.48 1.49 5.87
C LYS A 38 0.47 1.09 4.79
N SER A 39 -0.61 1.87 4.64
CA SER A 39 -1.63 1.62 3.62
C SER A 39 -2.34 2.92 3.28
N CYS A 40 -2.67 3.08 2.00
CA CYS A 40 -3.42 4.21 1.48
C CYS A 40 -4.48 3.76 0.48
N VAL A 41 -5.45 4.63 0.25
CA VAL A 41 -6.44 4.41 -0.82
C VAL A 41 -5.71 4.33 -2.16
N GLY A 42 -6.00 3.28 -2.94
CA GLY A 42 -5.34 3.01 -4.23
C GLY A 42 -4.16 2.03 -4.15
N ASP A 43 -3.87 1.45 -2.99
CA ASP A 43 -2.81 0.43 -2.84
C ASP A 43 -3.17 -0.92 -3.46
N GLU A 44 -4.45 -1.21 -3.55
CA GLU A 44 -4.99 -2.44 -4.11
C GLU A 44 -5.19 -2.30 -5.61
N VAL A 45 -5.16 -3.43 -6.32
CA VAL A 45 -5.44 -3.45 -7.76
C VAL A 45 -6.88 -3.02 -8.04
N ASP A 46 -7.04 -2.02 -8.90
CA ASP A 46 -8.36 -1.56 -9.32
C ASP A 46 -8.90 -2.26 -10.59
N SER A 47 -10.10 -1.85 -11.02
CA SER A 47 -10.75 -2.43 -12.20
C SER A 47 -10.08 -2.05 -13.52
N GLU A 48 -9.50 -0.85 -13.63
CA GLU A 48 -8.80 -0.42 -14.85
C GLU A 48 -7.42 -1.06 -14.94
N GLU A 49 -6.70 -1.25 -13.83
CA GLU A 49 -5.48 -2.06 -13.76
C GLU A 49 -5.74 -3.51 -14.17
N SER A 50 -6.82 -4.11 -13.65
CA SER A 50 -7.26 -5.46 -14.03
C SER A 50 -7.60 -5.57 -15.52
N LYS A 51 -8.23 -4.53 -16.08
CA LYS A 51 -8.57 -4.45 -17.50
C LYS A 51 -7.32 -4.27 -18.36
N LEU A 52 -6.37 -3.43 -17.94
CA LEU A 52 -5.08 -3.27 -18.62
C LEU A 52 -4.31 -4.59 -18.65
N HIS A 53 -4.23 -5.30 -17.51
CA HIS A 53 -3.60 -6.62 -17.43
C HIS A 53 -4.20 -7.61 -18.41
N LYS A 54 -5.54 -7.64 -18.52
CA LYS A 54 -6.24 -8.48 -19.49
C LYS A 54 -5.86 -8.10 -20.93
N LEU A 55 -5.91 -6.82 -21.29
CA LEU A 55 -5.58 -6.34 -22.64
C LEU A 55 -4.12 -6.67 -23.01
N VAL A 56 -3.18 -6.51 -22.07
CA VAL A 56 -1.77 -6.88 -22.27
C VAL A 56 -1.65 -8.39 -22.53
N ASN A 57 -2.34 -9.23 -21.76
CA ASN A 57 -2.29 -10.68 -21.96
C ASN A 57 -2.99 -11.16 -23.23
N GLU A 58 -4.06 -10.48 -23.67
CA GLU A 58 -4.67 -10.72 -24.98
C GLU A 58 -3.67 -10.43 -26.10
N TYR A 59 -2.99 -9.27 -26.05
CA TYR A 59 -1.95 -8.92 -27.01
C TYR A 59 -0.79 -9.93 -26.99
N ARG A 60 -0.34 -10.36 -25.80
CA ARG A 60 0.69 -11.40 -25.66
C ARG A 60 0.28 -12.71 -26.32
N GLY A 61 -0.97 -13.14 -26.09
CA GLY A 61 -1.52 -14.34 -26.72
C GLY A 61 -1.58 -14.26 -28.25
N GLN A 62 -1.97 -13.12 -28.80
CA GLN A 62 -1.95 -12.87 -30.25
C GLN A 62 -0.54 -12.97 -30.85
N ASN A 63 0.50 -12.73 -30.05
CA ASN A 63 1.90 -12.80 -30.45
C ASN A 63 2.61 -14.10 -29.99
N GLY A 64 1.86 -15.11 -29.54
CA GLY A 64 2.43 -16.40 -29.11
C GLY A 64 3.27 -16.34 -27.83
N LEU A 65 3.08 -15.30 -27.00
CA LEU A 65 3.76 -15.13 -25.72
C LEU A 65 2.88 -15.64 -24.57
N SER A 66 3.48 -16.28 -23.58
CA SER A 66 2.80 -16.75 -22.37
C SER A 66 2.16 -15.59 -21.60
N ALA A 67 1.01 -15.80 -20.96
CA ALA A 67 0.41 -14.81 -20.09
C ALA A 67 1.35 -14.43 -18.91
N ILE A 68 1.31 -13.16 -18.50
CA ILE A 68 1.94 -12.67 -17.29
C ILE A 68 0.91 -12.63 -16.16
N SER A 69 1.32 -13.00 -14.95
CA SER A 69 0.47 -12.91 -13.76
C SER A 69 0.34 -11.45 -13.31
N LEU A 70 -0.84 -11.10 -12.82
CA LEU A 70 -1.05 -9.85 -12.10
C LEU A 70 -0.36 -9.95 -10.73
N SER A 71 0.31 -8.89 -10.30
CA SER A 71 1.03 -8.85 -9.02
C SER A 71 0.54 -7.66 -8.19
N PRO A 72 -0.23 -7.90 -7.11
CA PRO A 72 -0.65 -6.83 -6.20
C PRO A 72 0.53 -6.07 -5.61
N SER A 73 1.65 -6.76 -5.34
CA SER A 73 2.89 -6.14 -4.86
C SER A 73 3.47 -5.14 -5.87
N LEU A 74 3.43 -5.44 -7.17
CA LEU A 74 3.95 -4.52 -8.20
C LEU A 74 2.96 -3.37 -8.45
N SER A 75 1.66 -3.65 -8.45
CA SER A 75 0.62 -2.61 -8.55
C SER A 75 0.71 -1.61 -7.41
N LEU A 76 0.89 -2.06 -6.18
CA LEU A 76 1.11 -1.19 -5.02
C LEU A 76 2.25 -0.19 -5.27
N VAL A 77 3.41 -0.69 -5.72
CA VAL A 77 4.58 0.16 -5.97
C VAL A 77 4.33 1.15 -7.11
N ALA A 78 3.77 0.69 -8.22
CA ALA A 78 3.42 1.55 -9.36
C ALA A 78 2.41 2.64 -8.95
N ASN A 79 1.38 2.29 -8.19
CA ASN A 79 0.35 3.22 -7.72
C ASN A 79 0.96 4.30 -6.80
N ARG A 80 1.88 3.92 -5.90
CA ARG A 80 2.60 4.90 -5.08
C ARG A 80 3.52 5.79 -5.87
N HIS A 81 4.26 5.23 -6.82
CA HIS A 81 5.19 6.00 -7.62
C HIS A 81 4.47 7.03 -8.48
N VAL A 82 3.41 6.63 -9.21
CA VAL A 82 2.63 7.56 -10.05
C VAL A 82 2.00 8.67 -9.23
N ARG A 83 1.51 8.37 -8.01
CA ARG A 83 1.01 9.41 -7.10
C ARG A 83 2.12 10.36 -6.62
N ASP A 84 3.29 9.83 -6.28
CA ASP A 84 4.44 10.64 -5.89
C ASP A 84 4.92 11.57 -7.03
N LEU A 85 4.97 11.04 -8.27
CA LEU A 85 5.24 11.83 -9.47
C LEU A 85 4.23 12.97 -9.62
N GLN A 86 2.94 12.69 -9.43
CA GLN A 86 1.86 13.65 -9.65
C GLN A 86 1.74 14.69 -8.52
N GLU A 87 1.97 14.30 -7.27
CA GLU A 87 1.73 15.15 -6.09
C GLU A 87 2.99 15.85 -5.58
N ASN A 88 4.17 15.24 -5.70
CA ASN A 88 5.40 15.73 -5.06
C ASN A 88 6.50 16.15 -6.04
N ILE A 89 6.56 15.57 -7.25
CA ILE A 89 7.66 15.81 -8.20
C ILE A 89 7.24 16.76 -9.33
N GLY A 90 6.13 16.44 -10.02
CA GLY A 90 5.61 17.22 -11.15
C GLY A 90 6.21 16.89 -12.51
N ASP A 91 7.14 15.93 -12.60
CA ASP A 91 7.82 15.52 -13.83
C ASP A 91 8.00 14.00 -13.88
N LEU A 92 8.16 13.43 -15.09
CA LEU A 92 8.47 12.01 -15.28
C LEU A 92 9.96 11.76 -15.00
N THR A 93 10.24 10.91 -14.03
CA THR A 93 11.59 10.48 -13.63
C THR A 93 11.56 9.03 -13.17
N HIS A 94 12.73 8.42 -13.01
CA HIS A 94 12.87 7.12 -12.35
C HIS A 94 12.99 7.26 -10.83
N GLY A 95 13.19 8.47 -10.30
CA GLY A 95 13.36 8.70 -8.86
C GLY A 95 12.06 8.93 -8.11
N TRP A 96 12.13 8.83 -6.79
CA TRP A 96 11.08 9.25 -5.87
C TRP A 96 11.39 10.63 -5.30
N SER A 97 10.40 11.30 -4.73
CA SER A 97 10.57 12.64 -4.16
C SER A 97 11.55 12.68 -2.99
N ASP A 98 11.79 11.54 -2.33
CA ASP A 98 12.81 11.33 -1.30
C ASP A 98 14.09 10.64 -1.79
N CYS A 99 14.08 10.09 -3.01
CA CYS A 99 15.19 9.37 -3.64
C CYS A 99 15.31 9.77 -5.12
N PRO A 100 15.86 10.95 -5.44
CA PRO A 100 15.99 11.42 -6.81
C PRO A 100 16.91 10.53 -7.63
N TYR A 101 16.71 10.51 -8.95
CA TYR A 101 17.55 9.78 -9.90
C TYR A 101 18.22 10.76 -10.86
N GLU A 102 19.53 10.61 -11.03
CA GLU A 102 20.34 11.39 -11.97
C GLU A 102 21.22 10.46 -12.81
N ALA A 103 20.93 10.31 -14.10
CA ALA A 103 21.64 9.36 -14.98
C ALA A 103 23.16 9.62 -15.12
N GLY A 104 23.62 10.83 -14.80
CA GLY A 104 25.05 11.19 -14.80
C GLY A 104 25.75 10.96 -13.46
N ASN A 105 25.01 10.53 -12.42
CA ASN A 105 25.49 10.47 -11.06
C ASN A 105 25.06 9.14 -10.41
N SER A 106 25.97 8.18 -10.44
CA SER A 106 25.74 6.82 -9.93
C SER A 106 25.41 6.75 -8.44
N ASP A 107 25.76 7.77 -7.67
CA ASP A 107 25.49 7.81 -6.23
C ASP A 107 23.99 7.89 -5.94
N THR A 108 23.18 8.29 -6.94
CA THR A 108 21.71 8.35 -6.84
C THR A 108 21.02 7.00 -7.05
N TYR A 109 21.71 6.01 -7.61
CA TYR A 109 21.05 4.79 -8.10
C TYR A 109 20.53 3.88 -6.98
N SER A 110 21.32 3.71 -5.91
CA SER A 110 20.94 2.82 -4.80
C SER A 110 19.67 3.29 -4.11
N CYS A 111 19.53 4.60 -3.86
CA CYS A 111 18.35 5.17 -3.22
C CYS A 111 17.10 4.87 -4.03
N MET A 112 17.13 5.17 -5.33
CA MET A 112 16.01 4.90 -6.24
C MET A 112 15.65 3.41 -6.29
N TRP A 113 16.65 2.52 -6.41
CA TRP A 113 16.39 1.08 -6.49
C TRP A 113 15.84 0.45 -5.23
N GLU A 114 16.22 0.95 -4.06
CA GLU A 114 15.82 0.43 -2.75
C GLU A 114 14.52 1.07 -2.24
N ALA A 115 14.18 2.27 -2.70
CA ALA A 115 13.01 3.03 -2.26
C ALA A 115 11.70 2.20 -2.22
N PRO A 116 11.34 1.38 -3.23
CA PRO A 116 10.15 0.53 -3.18
C PRO A 116 10.06 -0.42 -1.98
N GLN A 117 11.20 -0.86 -1.43
CA GLN A 117 11.24 -1.85 -0.36
C GLN A 117 10.56 -1.33 0.92
N ARG A 118 10.50 0.00 1.12
CA ARG A 118 9.81 0.61 2.27
C ARG A 118 8.32 0.26 2.35
N LEU A 119 7.70 -0.11 1.22
CA LEU A 119 6.30 -0.51 1.14
C LEU A 119 6.05 -1.94 1.63
N GLY A 120 7.10 -2.68 1.98
CA GLY A 120 7.00 -3.98 2.67
C GLY A 120 6.29 -5.06 1.86
N THR A 121 6.37 -4.99 0.53
CA THR A 121 5.74 -5.97 -0.35
C THR A 121 6.47 -7.32 -0.28
N SER A 122 5.80 -8.39 -0.73
CA SER A 122 6.44 -9.72 -0.84
C SER A 122 7.43 -9.85 -2.00
N TYR A 123 7.58 -8.81 -2.83
CA TYR A 123 8.48 -8.81 -3.98
C TYR A 123 9.87 -8.31 -3.59
N PRO A 124 10.94 -9.14 -3.68
CA PRO A 124 12.25 -8.80 -3.13
C PRO A 124 13.19 -8.12 -4.14
N GLY A 125 12.73 -7.79 -5.34
CA GLY A 125 13.57 -7.20 -6.39
C GLY A 125 13.93 -5.73 -6.13
N ASN A 126 14.88 -5.20 -6.90
CA ASN A 126 15.23 -3.78 -6.91
C ASN A 126 14.66 -3.10 -8.16
N GLY A 127 14.26 -1.83 -8.06
CA GLY A 127 13.89 -1.00 -9.21
C GLY A 127 12.76 -1.55 -10.08
N PHE A 128 11.67 -1.99 -9.45
CA PHE A 128 10.55 -2.67 -10.11
C PHE A 128 9.31 -1.78 -10.32
N GLU A 129 9.56 -0.47 -10.47
CA GLU A 129 8.58 0.54 -10.86
C GLU A 129 8.33 0.56 -12.37
#